data_AF-A0A9U8DX35-F1
#
_entry.id   AF-A0A9U8DX35-F1
#
_cell.length_a   1.000
_cell.length_b   1.000
_cell.length_c   1.000
_cell.angle_alpha   90.00
_cell.angle_beta   90.00
_cell.angle_gamma   90.00
#
_symmetry.space_group_name_H-M   'P 1'
#
loop_
_entity.id
_entity.type
_entity.pdbx_description
1 polymer ?
#
loop_
_entity_poly.entity_id
_entity_poly.type
_entity_poly.pdbx_seq_one_letter_code
_entity_poly.pdbx_strand_id
1 'polypeptide(L)'
;MISYMLDNNIMSVNIYSVVTGLLLPWLTHGQDPTTICQPPQIQVSFYNFLDMTYGIYSIDFTKSLAAKVEALSQIRTVYDFKTFIAYDITSSGNCTKHAMSWTEVITQCLPASAKKVSPDNVYLGYGSEKINIQTWQIDLINVTLQVAFTFGTNPVYPLVRHAYRPDFKTPASIVIFYNSENAVNPSQFIIPSSCITP
;
A
#
# COMPACT_ATOMS: atom_id res chain seq x y z
N MET A 1 70.65 -1.49 -58.94
CA MET A 1 69.28 -1.15 -59.40
C MET A 1 68.35 -2.13 -58.70
N ILE A 2 67.41 -1.80 -57.82
CA ILE A 2 66.53 -0.65 -57.53
C ILE A 2 66.09 -0.90 -56.06
N SER A 3 66.32 -0.02 -55.06
CA SER A 3 65.52 1.11 -54.55
C SER A 3 64.01 0.89 -54.33
N TYR A 4 63.45 1.66 -53.37
CA TYR A 4 62.03 1.94 -53.06
C TYR A 4 61.32 0.96 -52.11
N MET A 5 60.35 1.35 -51.27
CA MET A 5 59.94 2.58 -50.55
C MET A 5 58.76 2.14 -49.65
N LEU A 6 58.36 2.99 -48.70
CA LEU A 6 57.16 2.91 -47.85
C LEU A 6 55.86 2.55 -48.61
N ASP A 7 54.92 1.86 -47.96
CA ASP A 7 53.63 2.48 -47.56
C ASP A 7 52.59 1.51 -46.95
N ASN A 8 52.01 1.99 -45.84
CA ASN A 8 50.60 2.02 -45.44
C ASN A 8 49.63 0.93 -45.94
N ASN A 9 48.97 0.24 -45.00
CA ASN A 9 47.53 0.02 -45.08
C ASN A 9 46.87 -0.15 -43.71
N ILE A 10 46.27 0.95 -43.29
CA ILE A 10 44.99 1.12 -42.58
C ILE A 10 44.22 -0.19 -42.37
N MET A 11 44.16 -0.68 -41.13
CA MET A 11 43.03 -1.48 -40.68
C MET A 11 42.06 -0.55 -39.96
N SER A 12 40.94 -0.30 -40.63
CA SER A 12 39.73 0.28 -40.09
C SER A 12 39.33 -0.45 -38.79
N VAL A 13 39.51 0.20 -37.65
CA VAL A 13 38.91 -0.24 -36.39
C VAL A 13 37.41 -0.15 -36.56
N ASN A 14 36.76 -1.30 -36.51
CA ASN A 14 35.31 -1.43 -36.65
C ASN A 14 34.65 -0.84 -35.38
N ILE A 15 34.33 0.45 -35.42
CA ILE A 15 33.71 1.22 -34.32
C ILE A 15 32.25 0.78 -34.04
N TYR A 16 31.71 -0.17 -34.81
CA TYR A 16 30.34 -0.66 -34.66
C TYR A 16 30.14 -1.77 -33.61
N SER A 17 31.18 -2.15 -32.84
CA SER A 17 31.05 -3.20 -31.81
C SER A 17 31.24 -2.72 -30.37
N VAL A 18 31.27 -1.41 -30.11
CA VAL A 18 31.45 -0.85 -28.75
C VAL A 18 30.24 -0.03 -28.26
N VAL A 19 29.13 0.00 -29.03
CA VAL A 19 27.89 0.72 -28.65
C VAL A 19 26.70 -0.23 -28.47
N THR A 20 26.96 -1.42 -27.92
CA THR A 20 25.93 -2.35 -27.41
C THR A 20 26.28 -2.86 -26.01
N GLY A 21 27.13 -2.12 -25.28
CA GLY A 21 27.54 -2.41 -23.91
C GLY A 21 27.16 -1.33 -22.88
N LEU A 22 26.40 -0.33 -23.29
CA LEU A 22 25.88 0.74 -22.42
C LEU A 22 24.35 0.73 -22.53
N LEU A 23 23.69 0.69 -21.37
CA LEU A 23 22.23 0.58 -21.20
C LEU A 23 21.67 -0.85 -21.19
N LEU A 24 22.28 -1.76 -20.43
CA LEU A 24 21.45 -2.52 -19.51
C LEU A 24 21.36 -1.66 -18.24
N PRO A 25 20.42 -0.69 -18.15
CA PRO A 25 20.03 -0.29 -16.81
C PRO A 25 19.62 -1.58 -16.15
N TRP A 26 20.03 -1.73 -14.92
CA TRP A 26 19.60 -2.80 -14.09
C TRP A 26 18.07 -2.77 -14.05
N LEU A 27 17.44 -3.53 -14.95
CA LEU A 27 16.18 -4.19 -14.69
C LEU A 27 16.52 -5.20 -13.58
N THR A 28 16.83 -4.69 -12.38
CA THR A 28 16.35 -5.35 -11.19
C THR A 28 14.85 -5.41 -11.43
N HIS A 29 14.36 -6.53 -11.94
CA HIS A 29 12.94 -6.87 -11.87
C HIS A 29 12.62 -7.04 -10.38
N GLY A 30 12.67 -5.93 -9.64
CA GLY A 30 11.91 -5.80 -8.42
C GLY A 30 10.46 -6.00 -8.82
N GLN A 31 9.74 -6.77 -8.02
CA GLN A 31 8.32 -6.97 -8.22
C GLN A 31 7.64 -5.61 -8.37
N ASP A 32 6.87 -5.43 -9.46
CA ASP A 32 6.12 -4.20 -9.69
C ASP A 32 5.12 -4.00 -8.55
N PRO A 33 5.26 -2.95 -7.72
CA PRO A 33 4.39 -2.74 -6.58
C PRO A 33 2.93 -2.57 -7.00
N THR A 34 2.68 -1.99 -8.17
CA THR A 34 1.30 -1.72 -8.64
C THR A 34 0.50 -2.98 -8.93
N THR A 35 1.15 -4.15 -8.98
CA THR A 35 0.51 -5.46 -9.09
C THR A 35 0.05 -6.04 -7.75
N ILE A 36 0.50 -5.45 -6.64
CA ILE A 36 0.11 -5.84 -5.29
C ILE A 36 -1.22 -5.17 -4.96
N CYS A 37 -2.31 -5.87 -5.26
CA CYS A 37 -3.66 -5.33 -5.15
C CYS A 37 -4.53 -6.14 -4.18
N GLN A 38 -5.27 -5.40 -3.37
CA GLN A 38 -6.36 -5.91 -2.56
C GLN A 38 -7.60 -6.19 -3.42
N PRO A 39 -8.55 -7.01 -2.93
CA PRO A 39 -9.83 -7.20 -3.60
C PRO A 39 -10.57 -5.87 -3.79
N PRO A 40 -11.43 -5.70 -4.81
CA PRO A 40 -12.21 -4.47 -5.02
C PRO A 40 -13.12 -4.10 -3.85
N GLN A 41 -13.59 -5.10 -3.12
CA GLN A 41 -14.36 -4.97 -1.88
C GLN A 41 -13.75 -5.89 -0.83
N ILE A 42 -13.45 -5.36 0.34
CA ILE A 42 -12.89 -6.12 1.43
C ILE A 42 -13.44 -5.63 2.77
N GLN A 43 -13.85 -6.57 3.62
CA GLN A 43 -14.11 -6.34 5.03
C GLN A 43 -13.02 -7.05 5.83
N VAL A 44 -12.47 -6.37 6.83
CA VAL A 44 -11.47 -6.93 7.75
C VAL A 44 -11.82 -6.55 9.17
N SER A 45 -11.54 -7.44 10.11
CA SER A 45 -11.39 -7.03 11.50
C SER A 45 -10.06 -6.30 11.68
N PHE A 46 -10.05 -5.30 12.55
CA PHE A 46 -8.83 -4.57 12.90
C PHE A 46 -8.66 -4.46 14.41
N TYR A 47 -7.41 -4.34 14.83
CA TYR A 47 -7.01 -3.94 16.18
C TYR A 47 -5.86 -2.95 16.10
N ASN A 48 -6.01 -1.77 16.71
CA ASN A 48 -4.98 -0.75 16.80
C ASN A 48 -4.29 -0.83 18.18
N PHE A 49 -2.98 -1.04 18.18
CA PHE A 49 -2.21 -1.22 19.40
C PHE A 49 -1.98 0.06 20.20
N LEU A 50 -2.13 1.24 19.58
CA LEU A 50 -1.83 2.50 20.27
C LEU A 50 -2.98 2.98 21.16
N ASP A 51 -4.20 2.84 20.69
CA ASP A 51 -5.42 3.28 21.40
C ASP A 51 -6.31 2.10 21.83
N MET A 52 -5.87 0.87 21.55
CA MET A 52 -6.60 -0.38 21.84
C MET A 52 -7.99 -0.45 21.17
N THR A 53 -8.24 0.37 20.14
CA THR A 53 -9.49 0.33 19.39
C THR A 53 -9.52 -0.89 18.48
N TYR A 54 -10.70 -1.47 18.34
CA TYR A 54 -10.91 -2.62 17.48
C TYR A 54 -12.32 -2.61 16.91
N GLY A 55 -12.51 -3.37 15.83
CA GLY A 55 -13.79 -3.44 15.16
C GLY A 55 -13.66 -3.94 13.73
N ILE A 56 -14.48 -3.38 12.86
CA ILE A 56 -14.56 -3.76 11.45
C ILE A 56 -14.13 -2.58 10.58
N TYR A 57 -13.31 -2.86 9.58
CA TYR A 57 -12.91 -1.94 8.53
C TYR A 57 -13.40 -2.51 7.19
N SER A 58 -14.30 -1.80 6.53
CA SER A 58 -14.89 -2.19 5.25
C SER A 58 -14.44 -1.20 4.19
N ILE A 59 -13.97 -1.69 3.05
CA ILE A 59 -13.44 -0.86 1.97
C ILE A 59 -14.09 -1.29 0.67
N ASP A 60 -14.68 -0.33 -0.04
CA ASP A 60 -15.21 -0.49 -1.39
C ASP A 60 -14.44 0.45 -2.34
N PHE A 61 -13.39 -0.10 -2.97
CA PHE A 61 -12.55 0.66 -3.89
C PHE A 61 -13.31 1.06 -5.16
N THR A 62 -14.35 0.31 -5.55
CA THR A 62 -15.20 0.64 -6.71
C THR A 62 -16.00 1.92 -6.49
N LYS A 63 -16.29 2.25 -5.22
CA LYS A 63 -16.98 3.49 -4.83
C LYS A 63 -16.03 4.55 -4.30
N SER A 64 -14.78 4.19 -4.02
CA SER A 64 -13.78 5.03 -3.36
C SER A 64 -14.20 5.41 -1.93
N LEU A 65 -14.78 4.45 -1.20
CA LEU A 65 -15.25 4.64 0.16
C LEU A 65 -14.64 3.58 1.10
N ALA A 66 -14.41 3.97 2.35
CA ALA A 66 -14.19 3.04 3.44
C ALA A 66 -15.09 3.36 4.63
N ALA A 67 -15.33 2.39 5.49
CA ALA A 67 -16.06 2.53 6.73
C ALA A 67 -15.35 1.77 7.85
N LYS A 68 -15.05 2.46 8.94
CA LYS A 68 -14.53 1.88 10.19
C LYS A 68 -15.66 1.91 11.23
N VAL A 69 -16.02 0.75 11.77
CA VAL A 69 -17.00 0.63 12.86
C VAL A 69 -16.27 0.12 14.09
N GLU A 70 -16.17 0.96 15.11
CA GLU A 70 -15.51 0.63 16.37
C GLU A 70 -16.45 -0.17 17.29
N ALA A 71 -15.96 -1.28 17.83
CA ALA A 71 -16.78 -2.21 18.61
C ALA A 71 -17.22 -1.66 19.97
N LEU A 72 -16.41 -0.80 20.60
CA LEU A 72 -16.71 -0.26 21.94
C LEU A 72 -17.49 1.05 21.88
N SER A 73 -16.99 2.03 21.12
CA SER A 73 -17.61 3.36 21.00
C SER A 73 -18.86 3.33 20.13
N GLN A 74 -19.00 2.32 19.26
CA GLN A 74 -20.03 2.25 18.21
C GLN A 74 -19.99 3.45 17.27
N ILE A 75 -18.86 4.18 17.23
CA ILE A 75 -18.63 5.23 16.26
C ILE A 75 -18.34 4.56 14.91
N ARG A 76 -19.05 5.03 13.89
CA ARG A 76 -18.83 4.66 12.51
C ARG A 76 -18.19 5.82 11.77
N THR A 77 -16.94 5.67 11.39
CA THR A 77 -16.23 6.64 10.54
C THR A 77 -16.35 6.22 9.09
N VAL A 78 -16.94 7.05 8.24
CA VAL A 78 -16.94 6.85 6.78
C VAL A 78 -15.86 7.74 6.16
N TYR A 79 -14.96 7.14 5.39
CA TYR A 79 -13.89 7.83 4.66
C TYR A 79 -14.26 7.93 3.18
N ASP A 80 -14.28 9.15 2.65
CA ASP A 80 -14.47 9.41 1.23
C ASP A 80 -13.14 9.77 0.57
N PHE A 81 -12.60 8.81 -0.20
CA PHE A 81 -11.31 8.97 -0.85
C PHE A 81 -11.34 9.90 -2.07
N LYS A 82 -12.52 10.30 -2.56
CA LYS A 82 -12.64 11.29 -3.65
C LYS A 82 -12.53 12.71 -3.11
N THR A 83 -13.15 12.98 -1.96
CA THR A 83 -13.19 14.31 -1.36
C THR A 83 -12.14 14.52 -0.26
N PHE A 84 -11.49 13.44 0.20
CA PHE A 84 -10.56 13.44 1.33
C PHE A 84 -11.21 13.94 2.64
N ILE A 85 -12.47 13.58 2.84
CA ILE A 85 -13.25 13.90 4.03
C ILE A 85 -13.62 12.61 4.77
N ALA A 86 -13.48 12.63 6.09
CA ALA A 86 -13.98 11.62 7.00
C ALA A 86 -15.20 12.14 7.77
N TYR A 87 -16.15 11.24 8.03
CA TYR A 87 -17.39 11.51 8.74
C TYR A 87 -17.51 10.56 9.93
N ASP A 88 -17.38 11.08 11.15
CA ASP A 88 -17.62 10.30 12.37
C ASP A 88 -19.09 10.37 12.72
N ILE A 89 -19.74 9.22 12.75
CA ILE A 89 -21.19 9.10 12.93
C ILE A 89 -21.45 8.29 14.20
N THR A 90 -22.11 8.90 15.18
CA THR A 90 -22.51 8.22 16.42
C THR A 90 -23.76 7.36 16.20
N SER A 91 -24.04 6.45 17.12
CA SER A 91 -25.27 5.63 17.11
C SER A 91 -26.56 6.47 17.14
N SER A 92 -26.51 7.68 17.71
CA SER A 92 -27.63 8.62 17.71
C SER A 92 -27.80 9.40 16.39
N GLY A 93 -26.93 9.18 15.40
CA GLY A 93 -26.93 9.89 14.13
C GLY A 93 -26.31 11.28 14.18
N ASN A 94 -25.67 11.66 15.30
CA ASN A 94 -24.85 12.87 15.34
C ASN A 94 -23.59 12.65 14.52
N CYS A 95 -23.11 13.72 13.90
CA CYS A 95 -22.05 13.62 12.92
C CYS A 95 -21.07 14.77 13.00
N THR A 96 -19.79 14.46 12.87
CA THR A 96 -18.71 15.43 12.67
C THR A 96 -17.96 15.09 11.40
N LYS A 97 -17.58 16.12 10.64
CA LYS A 97 -16.74 15.96 9.45
C LYS A 97 -15.37 16.59 9.67
N HIS A 98 -14.33 15.93 9.17
CA HIS A 98 -12.96 16.43 9.25
C HIS A 98 -12.17 16.03 8.00
N ALA A 99 -11.09 16.76 7.73
CA ALA A 99 -10.18 16.41 6.65
C ALA A 99 -9.42 15.13 7.01
N MET A 100 -9.28 14.23 6.05
CA MET A 100 -8.52 13.00 6.24
C MET A 100 -7.02 13.29 6.35
N SER A 101 -6.35 12.57 7.24
CA SER A 101 -4.90 12.47 7.26
C SER A 101 -4.40 11.56 6.14
N TRP A 102 -3.16 11.78 5.68
CA TRP A 102 -2.49 10.87 4.74
C TRP A 102 -2.38 9.43 5.27
N THR A 103 -2.40 9.27 6.59
CA THR A 103 -2.40 7.97 7.27
C THR A 103 -3.78 7.30 7.30
N GLU A 104 -4.84 7.89 6.77
CA GLU A 104 -6.16 7.26 6.66
C GLU A 104 -6.50 6.85 5.22
N VAL A 105 -5.70 7.30 4.25
CA VAL A 105 -5.85 6.90 2.85
C VAL A 105 -5.38 5.46 2.69
N ILE A 106 -6.23 4.63 2.10
CA ILE A 106 -5.93 3.25 1.73
C ILE A 106 -6.19 3.11 0.23
N THR A 107 -5.21 2.59 -0.50
CA THR A 107 -5.31 2.34 -1.94
C THR A 107 -5.56 0.86 -2.21
N GLN A 108 -6.25 0.56 -3.31
CA GLN A 108 -6.50 -0.83 -3.71
C GLN A 108 -5.18 -1.54 -4.01
N CYS A 109 -4.37 -0.92 -4.85
CA CYS A 109 -3.04 -1.40 -5.18
C CYS A 109 -1.99 -0.52 -4.52
N LEU A 110 -0.80 -1.06 -4.29
CA LEU A 110 0.33 -0.24 -3.85
C LEU A 110 0.68 0.81 -4.92
N PRO A 111 1.12 2.01 -4.52
CA PRO A 111 1.61 3.00 -5.47
C PRO A 111 2.95 2.55 -6.07
N ALA A 112 3.26 3.04 -7.27
CA ALA A 112 4.53 2.73 -7.96
C ALA A 112 5.78 3.15 -7.15
N SER A 113 5.64 4.09 -6.21
CA SER A 113 6.71 4.52 -5.31
C SER A 113 6.97 3.57 -4.14
N ALA A 114 6.13 2.54 -3.94
CA ALA A 114 6.30 1.59 -2.84
C ALA A 114 7.54 0.72 -3.04
N LYS A 115 8.24 0.42 -1.93
CA LYS A 115 9.49 -0.35 -1.93
C LYS A 115 9.32 -1.61 -1.09
N LYS A 116 9.65 -2.78 -1.66
CA LYS A 116 9.70 -4.02 -0.88
C LYS A 116 10.80 -3.90 0.17
N VAL A 117 10.48 -4.15 1.43
CA VAL A 117 11.45 -4.11 2.55
C VAL A 117 11.65 -5.46 3.22
N SER A 118 10.77 -6.44 2.98
CA SER A 118 10.97 -7.81 3.46
C SER A 118 11.72 -8.68 2.43
N PRO A 119 12.48 -9.67 2.89
CA PRO A 119 12.83 -10.85 2.09
C PRO A 119 11.58 -11.60 1.60
N ASP A 120 11.76 -12.50 0.62
CA ASP A 120 10.65 -13.30 0.04
C ASP A 120 10.28 -14.54 0.86
N ASN A 121 11.01 -14.83 1.94
CA ASN A 121 10.85 -16.01 2.78
C ASN A 121 10.35 -15.70 4.20
N VAL A 122 9.64 -14.58 4.38
CA VAL A 122 9.03 -14.21 5.67
C VAL A 122 7.64 -14.83 5.77
N TYR A 123 7.31 -15.37 6.95
CA TYR A 123 6.00 -15.99 7.20
C TYR A 123 5.54 -15.80 8.64
N LEU A 124 4.22 -15.88 8.84
CA LEU A 124 3.57 -15.98 10.15
C LEU A 124 3.06 -17.41 10.35
N GLY A 125 3.22 -17.95 11.56
CA GLY A 125 2.81 -19.33 11.88
C GLY A 125 3.92 -20.37 11.67
N TYR A 126 3.54 -21.64 11.63
CA TYR A 126 4.46 -22.78 11.60
C TYR A 126 3.90 -23.94 10.77
N GLY A 127 4.79 -24.75 10.18
CA GLY A 127 4.41 -25.95 9.45
C GLY A 127 3.64 -25.66 8.14
N SER A 128 2.61 -26.47 7.87
CA SER A 128 1.71 -26.31 6.71
C SER A 128 0.82 -25.09 6.80
N GLU A 129 0.55 -24.61 8.01
CA GLU A 129 -0.38 -23.50 8.28
C GLU A 129 0.30 -22.12 8.26
N LYS A 130 1.54 -22.05 7.77
CA LYS A 130 2.24 -20.76 7.68
C LYS A 130 1.65 -19.90 6.56
N ILE A 131 1.53 -18.61 6.84
CA ILE A 131 1.12 -17.60 5.88
C ILE A 131 2.37 -16.86 5.45
N ASN A 132 2.73 -16.96 4.17
CA ASN A 132 3.83 -16.15 3.63
C ASN A 132 3.41 -14.68 3.61
N ILE A 133 4.32 -13.80 3.99
CA ILE A 133 4.06 -12.36 4.08
C ILE A 133 5.09 -11.58 3.29
N GLN A 134 4.66 -10.43 2.79
CA GLN A 134 5.55 -9.47 2.16
C GLN A 134 5.26 -8.06 2.69
N THR A 135 6.31 -7.35 3.06
CA THR A 135 6.22 -6.01 3.63
C THR A 135 6.74 -4.97 2.64
N TRP A 136 5.98 -3.89 2.53
CA TRP A 136 6.23 -2.78 1.63
C TRP A 136 6.26 -1.48 2.42
N GLN A 137 7.19 -0.60 2.05
CA GLN A 137 7.28 0.75 2.55
C GLN A 137 6.73 1.73 1.52
N ILE A 138 5.90 2.67 1.98
CA ILE A 138 5.32 3.75 1.19
C ILE A 138 5.71 5.07 1.86
N ASP A 139 6.51 5.87 1.18
CA ASP A 139 6.92 7.18 1.65
C ASP A 139 5.85 8.21 1.24
N LEU A 140 5.20 8.84 2.22
CA LEU A 140 4.21 9.91 2.04
C LEU A 140 4.79 11.24 2.57
N ILE A 141 4.06 12.33 2.36
CA ILE A 141 4.46 13.65 2.87
C ILE A 141 4.53 13.60 4.40
N ASN A 142 5.75 13.75 4.93
CA ASN A 142 6.07 13.74 6.35
C ASN A 142 5.70 12.44 7.09
N VAL A 143 5.41 11.32 6.43
CA VAL A 143 5.11 10.05 7.12
C VAL A 143 5.50 8.87 6.25
N THR A 144 6.02 7.82 6.86
CA THR A 144 6.30 6.55 6.20
C THR A 144 5.29 5.52 6.68
N LEU A 145 4.64 4.86 5.73
CA LEU A 145 3.81 3.69 5.99
C LEU A 145 4.61 2.42 5.71
N GLN A 146 4.53 1.45 6.60
CA GLN A 146 4.87 0.06 6.31
C GLN A 146 3.61 -0.78 6.35
N VAL A 147 3.38 -1.52 5.28
CA VAL A 147 2.22 -2.39 5.12
C VAL A 147 2.68 -3.80 4.81
N ALA A 148 2.13 -4.78 5.50
CA ALA A 148 2.37 -6.19 5.26
C ALA A 148 1.11 -6.82 4.67
N PHE A 149 1.29 -7.59 3.60
CA PHE A 149 0.24 -8.33 2.92
C PHE A 149 0.59 -9.83 2.86
N THR A 150 -0.41 -10.67 2.61
CA THR A 150 -0.19 -12.06 2.20
C THR A 150 0.63 -12.12 0.90
N PHE A 151 1.53 -13.10 0.81
CA PHE A 151 2.37 -13.33 -0.36
C PHE A 151 2.01 -14.65 -1.06
N GLY A 152 2.07 -14.65 -2.40
CA GLY A 152 1.71 -15.81 -3.22
C GLY A 152 0.21 -15.96 -3.48
N THR A 153 -0.61 -14.99 -3.05
CA THR A 153 -2.03 -14.90 -3.37
C THR A 153 -2.29 -13.69 -4.27
N ASN A 154 -3.30 -13.79 -5.14
CA ASN A 154 -3.84 -12.64 -5.87
C ASN A 154 -5.37 -12.76 -5.88
N PRO A 155 -6.12 -11.88 -5.20
CA PRO A 155 -5.66 -10.67 -4.50
C PRO A 155 -4.81 -10.93 -3.25
N VAL A 156 -4.14 -9.89 -2.76
CA VAL A 156 -3.43 -9.90 -1.48
C VAL A 156 -4.31 -9.40 -0.34
N TYR A 157 -4.11 -9.89 0.88
CA TYR A 157 -4.87 -9.50 2.07
C TYR A 157 -4.00 -8.73 3.06
N PRO A 158 -4.48 -7.63 3.64
CA PRO A 158 -3.72 -6.84 4.60
C PRO A 158 -3.55 -7.62 5.90
N LEU A 159 -2.37 -7.51 6.52
CA LEU A 159 -2.04 -8.18 7.78
C LEU A 159 -1.63 -7.17 8.84
N VAL A 160 -0.73 -6.25 8.47
CA VAL A 160 -0.19 -5.24 9.39
C VAL A 160 -0.08 -3.92 8.64
N ARG A 161 -0.39 -2.83 9.32
CA ARG A 161 -0.11 -1.47 8.87
C ARG A 161 0.46 -0.67 10.01
N HIS A 162 1.59 -0.03 9.74
CA HIS A 162 2.33 0.77 10.68
C HIS A 162 2.63 2.12 10.03
N ALA A 163 2.28 3.21 10.69
CA ALA A 163 2.66 4.55 10.30
C ALA A 163 3.68 5.12 11.29
N TYR A 164 4.79 5.64 10.81
CA TYR A 164 5.79 6.33 11.63
C TYR A 164 6.35 7.54 10.91
N ARG A 165 6.91 8.47 11.68
CA ARG A 165 7.73 9.55 11.14
C ARG A 165 9.15 9.43 11.69
N PRO A 166 10.19 9.73 10.89
CA PRO A 166 11.57 9.69 11.36
C PRO A 166 11.85 10.59 12.57
N ASP A 167 11.10 11.68 12.73
CA ASP A 167 11.20 12.63 13.85
C ASP A 167 10.35 12.24 15.07
N PHE A 168 9.48 11.24 14.96
CA PHE A 168 8.66 10.79 16.08
C PHE A 168 9.36 9.70 16.90
N LYS A 169 9.33 9.87 18.24
CA LYS A 169 9.79 8.84 19.18
C LYS A 169 8.83 7.65 19.28
N THR A 170 7.58 7.83 18.83
CA THR A 170 6.51 6.83 18.89
C THR A 170 5.81 6.74 17.53
N PRO A 171 5.39 5.54 17.12
CA PRO A 171 4.64 5.37 15.88
C PRO A 171 3.30 6.12 15.94
N ALA A 172 2.78 6.53 14.79
CA ALA A 172 1.50 7.21 14.65
C ALA A 172 0.32 6.23 14.61
N SER A 173 0.52 5.01 14.11
CA SER A 173 -0.44 3.91 14.22
C SER A 173 0.25 2.56 14.07
N ILE A 174 -0.23 1.53 14.78
CA ILE A 174 0.11 0.13 14.54
C ILE A 174 -1.20 -0.64 14.54
N VAL A 175 -1.61 -1.12 13.37
CA VAL A 175 -2.88 -1.81 13.16
C VAL A 175 -2.61 -3.20 12.61
N ILE A 176 -3.23 -4.21 13.21
CA ILE A 176 -3.31 -5.55 12.64
C ILE A 176 -4.68 -5.75 12.00
N PHE A 177 -4.70 -6.52 10.93
CA PHE A 177 -5.91 -6.91 10.22
C PHE A 177 -6.04 -8.44 10.21
N TYR A 178 -7.26 -8.93 10.38
CA TYR A 178 -7.57 -10.35 10.43
C TYR A 178 -9.02 -10.59 9.98
N ASN A 179 -9.40 -11.86 9.77
CA ASN A 179 -10.74 -12.25 9.32
C ASN A 179 -11.20 -11.50 8.06
N SER A 180 -10.38 -11.55 7.00
CA SER A 180 -10.69 -10.87 5.74
C SER A 180 -11.80 -11.58 4.96
N GLU A 181 -12.74 -10.80 4.43
CA GLU A 181 -13.83 -11.26 3.58
C GLU A 181 -13.93 -10.40 2.32
N ASN A 182 -14.19 -11.03 1.16
CA ASN A 182 -14.33 -10.34 -0.14
C ASN A 182 -15.75 -9.79 -0.36
N ALA A 183 -16.33 -9.22 0.70
CA ALA A 183 -17.66 -8.65 0.72
C ALA A 183 -17.68 -7.50 1.72
N VAL A 184 -18.61 -6.57 1.55
CA VAL A 184 -18.83 -5.46 2.47
C VAL A 184 -20.32 -5.30 2.75
N ASN A 185 -20.67 -4.78 3.92
CA ASN A 185 -22.04 -4.40 4.22
C ASN A 185 -22.33 -2.98 3.69
N PRO A 186 -23.20 -2.80 2.67
CA PRO A 186 -23.43 -1.49 2.06
C PRO A 186 -23.94 -0.42 3.05
N SER A 187 -24.62 -0.83 4.12
CA SER A 187 -25.17 0.12 5.10
C SER A 187 -24.08 0.85 5.89
N GLN A 188 -22.89 0.27 5.99
CA GLN A 188 -21.75 0.87 6.68
C GLN A 188 -21.21 2.12 5.98
N PHE A 189 -21.54 2.32 4.70
CA PHE A 189 -21.09 3.48 3.92
C PHE A 189 -22.11 4.63 3.86
N ILE A 190 -23.32 4.46 4.42
CA ILE A 190 -24.38 5.47 4.33
C ILE A 190 -23.99 6.69 5.18
N ILE A 191 -23.77 7.84 4.57
CA ILE A 191 -23.55 9.11 5.28
C ILE A 191 -24.90 9.78 5.49
N PRO A 192 -25.35 10.04 6.74
CA PRO A 192 -26.58 10.75 7.01
C PRO A 192 -26.61 12.12 6.33
N SER A 193 -27.78 12.56 5.86
CA SER A 193 -27.94 13.88 5.24
C SER A 193 -27.52 15.02 6.18
N SER A 194 -27.72 14.85 7.48
CA SER A 194 -27.26 15.78 8.52
C SER A 194 -25.74 16.04 8.51
N CYS A 195 -24.93 15.11 7.99
CA CYS A 195 -23.49 15.28 7.82
C CYS A 195 -23.09 16.10 6.59
N ILE A 196 -23.99 16.17 5.59
CA ILE A 196 -23.69 16.66 4.24
C ILE A 196 -24.11 18.13 4.11
N THR A 197 -25.19 18.53 4.77
CA THR A 197 -25.63 19.93 4.80
C THR A 197 -24.68 20.82 5.64
N PRO A 198 -24.40 22.07 5.18
CA PRO A 198 -23.59 23.05 5.91
C PRO A 198 -24.16 23.41 7.28
#